data_AF-A0A194AK27-F1
#
_entry.id   AF-A0A194AK27-F1
#
_cell.length_a   1.000
_cell.length_b   1.000
_cell.length_c   1.000
_cell.angle_alpha   90.00
_cell.angle_beta   90.00
_cell.angle_gamma   90.00
#
_symmetry.space_group_name_H-M   'P 1'
#
loop_
_entity.id
_entity.type
_entity.pdbx_description
1 polymer ?
#
loop_
_entity_poly.entity_id
_entity_poly.type
_entity_poly.pdbx_seq_one_letter_code
_entity_poly.pdbx_strand_id
1 'polypeptide(L)'
;MNGFAKDRPEVPEALMQENKYVTDELKRNLEAALTWIRPRWDELLKRGWTWDKLFCMSDLPYPLGQWGVAWFSLWTRKNREIEFSDEGDLVCILNEPGGKVIQTMRRDLIP
;
A
#
# COMPACT_ATOMS: atom_id res chain seq x y z
N MET A 1 -15.41 -22.07 -1.88
CA MET A 1 -14.92 -20.88 -2.61
C MET A 1 -15.39 -19.66 -1.85
N ASN A 2 -14.58 -19.16 -0.92
CA ASN A 2 -14.94 -17.99 -0.13
C ASN A 2 -14.65 -16.74 -0.95
N GLY A 3 -15.72 -16.13 -1.46
CA GLY A 3 -15.69 -14.80 -2.04
C GLY A 3 -15.43 -13.79 -0.94
N PHE A 4 -14.16 -13.44 -0.72
CA PHE A 4 -13.83 -12.17 -0.11
C PHE A 4 -14.36 -11.08 -1.05
N ALA A 5 -15.31 -10.31 -0.55
CA ALA A 5 -16.03 -9.31 -1.32
C ALA A 5 -15.06 -8.39 -2.06
N LYS A 6 -15.31 -8.21 -3.36
CA LYS A 6 -14.57 -7.30 -4.25
C LYS A 6 -14.78 -5.81 -3.91
N ASP A 7 -15.52 -5.52 -2.85
CA ASP A 7 -16.06 -4.20 -2.59
C ASP A 7 -15.63 -3.73 -1.20
N ARG A 8 -14.67 -2.79 -1.20
CA ARG A 8 -14.12 -2.02 -0.07
C ARG A 8 -13.01 -2.71 0.74
N PRO A 9 -11.90 -2.01 1.06
CA PRO A 9 -10.85 -2.52 1.92
C PRO A 9 -11.33 -2.44 3.38
N GLU A 10 -12.17 -3.39 3.77
CA GLU A 10 -12.03 -3.98 5.09
C GLU A 10 -10.76 -4.81 5.01
N VAL A 11 -9.63 -4.24 5.44
CA VAL A 11 -8.46 -5.08 5.75
C VAL A 11 -8.92 -5.87 6.96
N PRO A 12 -9.18 -7.19 6.84
CA PRO A 12 -9.70 -7.93 7.97
C PRO A 12 -8.67 -7.77 9.09
N GLU A 13 -9.07 -7.22 10.23
CA GLU A 13 -8.17 -7.05 11.38
C GLU A 13 -7.50 -8.38 11.75
N ALA A 14 -8.17 -9.51 11.44
CA ALA A 14 -7.64 -10.86 11.51
C ALA A 14 -6.33 -11.05 10.72
N LEU A 15 -6.20 -10.50 9.50
CA LEU A 15 -4.97 -10.61 8.70
C LEU A 15 -3.76 -9.95 9.40
N MET A 16 -3.98 -8.86 10.12
CA MET A 16 -2.93 -8.18 10.88
C MET A 16 -2.48 -8.96 12.12
N GLN A 17 -3.32 -9.86 12.65
CA GLN A 17 -3.04 -10.62 13.87
C GLN A 17 -2.35 -11.97 13.61
N GLU A 18 -2.56 -12.56 12.43
CA GLU A 18 -2.07 -13.91 12.11
C GLU A 18 -0.63 -13.93 11.59
N ASN A 19 -0.14 -12.84 10.97
CA ASN A 19 1.21 -12.79 10.42
C ASN A 19 2.23 -12.28 11.44
N LYS A 20 3.10 -13.18 11.93
CA LYS A 20 4.15 -12.89 12.93
C LYS A 20 5.17 -11.82 12.50
N TYR A 21 5.25 -11.49 11.21
CA TYR A 21 6.13 -10.45 10.69
C TYR A 21 5.49 -9.06 10.65
N VAL A 22 4.19 -8.96 10.93
CA VAL A 22 3.50 -7.68 11.04
C VAL A 22 3.88 -7.00 12.35
N THR A 23 4.79 -6.03 12.25
CA THR A 23 5.21 -5.19 13.38
C THR A 23 4.22 -4.04 13.60
N ASP A 24 4.29 -3.39 14.77
CA ASP A 24 3.46 -2.20 15.03
C ASP A 24 3.81 -1.04 14.10
N GLU A 25 5.02 -1.00 13.56
CA GLU A 25 5.38 -0.03 12.50
C GLU A 25 4.61 -0.30 11.21
N LEU A 26 4.55 -1.57 10.78
CA LEU A 26 3.79 -1.96 9.59
C LEU A 26 2.29 -1.68 9.76
N LYS A 27 1.73 -1.89 10.95
CA LYS A 27 0.34 -1.51 11.27
C LYS A 27 0.11 0.00 11.10
N ARG A 28 1.00 0.84 11.64
CA ARG A 28 0.91 2.30 11.46
C ARG A 28 1.02 2.73 10.00
N ASN A 29 1.89 2.07 9.22
CA ASN A 29 2.00 2.33 7.78
C ASN A 29 0.68 2.00 7.07
N LEU A 30 0.10 0.83 7.37
CA LEU A 30 -1.17 0.40 6.82
C LEU A 30 -2.33 1.33 7.19
N GLU A 31 -2.43 1.76 8.44
CA GLU A 31 -3.45 2.73 8.88
C GLU A 31 -3.34 4.07 8.12
N ALA A 32 -2.12 4.56 7.97
CA ALA A 32 -1.85 5.77 7.21
C ALA A 32 -2.15 5.60 5.71
N ALA A 33 -1.87 4.41 5.16
CA ALA A 33 -2.21 4.06 3.78
C ALA A 33 -3.72 4.02 3.56
N LEU A 34 -4.46 3.37 4.46
CA LEU A 34 -5.92 3.22 4.39
C LEU A 34 -6.65 4.57 4.38
N THR A 35 -6.13 5.56 5.11
CA THR A 35 -6.67 6.93 5.10
C THR A 35 -6.66 7.55 3.70
N TRP A 36 -5.67 7.20 2.87
CA TRP A 36 -5.56 7.68 1.49
C TRP A 36 -6.25 6.75 0.48
N ILE A 37 -6.12 5.43 0.66
CA ILE A 37 -6.62 4.37 -0.24
C ILE A 37 -8.14 4.28 -0.21
N ARG A 38 -8.77 4.27 0.98
CA ARG A 38 -10.22 4.09 1.12
C ARG A 38 -11.06 5.08 0.28
N PRO A 39 -10.81 6.40 0.33
CA PRO A 39 -11.58 7.34 -0.49
C PRO A 39 -11.26 7.27 -2.00
N ARG A 40 -10.20 6.55 -2.40
CA ARG A 40 -9.73 6.42 -3.80
C ARG A 40 -9.91 5.01 -4.35
N TRP A 41 -10.66 4.15 -3.65
CA TRP A 41 -10.78 2.73 -4.00
C TRP A 41 -11.23 2.52 -5.45
N ASP A 42 -12.29 3.21 -5.87
CA ASP A 42 -12.81 3.08 -7.24
C ASP A 42 -11.83 3.60 -8.30
N GLU A 43 -11.05 4.63 -7.98
CA GLU A 43 -10.00 5.14 -8.87
C GLU A 43 -8.84 4.15 -8.99
N LEU A 44 -8.41 3.57 -7.88
CA LEU A 44 -7.38 2.53 -7.82
C LEU A 44 -7.78 1.33 -8.68
N LEU A 45 -9.01 0.83 -8.52
CA LEU A 45 -9.54 -0.27 -9.32
C LEU A 45 -9.56 0.06 -10.82
N LYS A 46 -10.04 1.25 -11.19
CA LYS A 46 -10.04 1.71 -12.60
C LYS A 46 -8.64 1.79 -13.20
N ARG A 47 -7.63 2.07 -12.39
CA ARG A 47 -6.21 2.14 -12.80
C ARG A 47 -5.48 0.79 -12.71
N GLY A 48 -6.19 -0.30 -12.39
CA GLY A 48 -5.64 -1.66 -12.39
C GLY A 48 -4.93 -2.06 -11.10
N TRP A 49 -5.09 -1.30 -10.02
CA TRP A 49 -4.72 -1.75 -8.68
C TRP A 49 -5.73 -2.77 -8.18
N THR A 50 -5.23 -3.86 -7.62
CA THR A 50 -6.04 -4.91 -7.00
C THR A 50 -5.83 -4.93 -5.51
N TRP A 51 -6.70 -5.65 -4.79
CA TRP A 51 -6.52 -5.87 -3.37
C TRP A 51 -5.16 -6.49 -3.07
N ASP A 52 -4.75 -7.54 -3.81
CA ASP A 52 -3.46 -8.22 -3.60
C ASP A 52 -2.28 -7.27 -3.76
N LYS A 53 -2.28 -6.44 -4.82
CA LYS A 53 -1.21 -5.46 -5.06
C LYS A 53 -1.09 -4.40 -3.97
N LEU A 54 -2.20 -4.08 -3.32
CA LEU A 54 -2.25 -3.09 -2.26
C LEU A 54 -1.94 -3.70 -0.88
N PHE A 55 -2.40 -4.92 -0.61
CA PHE A 55 -2.50 -5.45 0.76
C PHE A 55 -1.85 -6.82 0.98
N CYS A 56 -1.27 -7.48 -0.03
CA CYS A 56 -0.62 -8.78 0.18
C CYS A 56 0.46 -8.69 1.27
N MET A 57 0.63 -9.80 2.00
CA MET A 57 1.64 -9.94 3.04
C MET A 57 2.54 -11.12 2.69
N SER A 58 3.84 -10.97 2.95
CA SER A 58 4.78 -12.05 2.76
C SER A 58 4.88 -12.94 3.99
N ASP A 59 5.25 -14.20 3.77
CA ASP A 59 5.74 -15.12 4.80
C ASP A 59 7.20 -14.86 5.18
N LEU A 60 7.75 -13.70 4.79
CA LEU A 60 9.10 -13.26 5.08
C LEU A 60 9.04 -11.86 5.72
N PRO A 61 10.00 -11.50 6.61
CA PRO A 61 9.99 -10.20 7.26
C PRO A 61 10.14 -9.06 6.27
N TYR A 62 9.33 -8.00 6.36
CA TYR A 62 9.54 -6.79 5.54
C TYR A 62 10.97 -6.23 5.72
N PRO A 63 11.66 -5.80 4.65
CA PRO A 63 11.23 -5.75 3.25
C PRO A 63 11.56 -7.01 2.44
N LEU A 64 11.91 -8.12 3.09
CA LEU A 64 12.16 -9.41 2.45
C LEU A 64 10.81 -10.03 2.05
N GLY A 65 10.67 -10.35 0.76
CA GLY A 65 9.46 -10.94 0.19
C GLY A 65 8.47 -9.93 -0.39
N GLN A 66 7.29 -10.42 -0.75
CA GLN A 66 6.29 -9.63 -1.47
C GLN A 66 5.29 -9.02 -0.50
N TRP A 67 5.35 -7.70 -0.39
CA TRP A 67 4.45 -6.91 0.43
C TRP A 67 3.71 -5.92 -0.46
N GLY A 68 2.40 -5.82 -0.27
CA GLY A 68 1.57 -4.83 -0.92
C GLY A 68 1.97 -3.42 -0.49
N VAL A 69 1.71 -2.44 -1.35
CA VAL A 69 2.20 -1.07 -1.13
C VAL A 69 1.63 -0.41 0.12
N ALA A 70 0.47 -0.84 0.62
CA ALA A 70 -0.12 -0.29 1.83
C ALA A 70 0.77 -0.48 3.07
N TRP A 71 1.71 -1.42 3.04
CA TRP A 71 2.64 -1.71 4.13
C TRP A 71 3.88 -0.81 4.14
N PHE A 72 4.12 -0.04 3.07
CA PHE A 72 5.38 0.68 2.87
C PHE A 72 5.54 1.87 3.82
N SER A 73 6.77 2.14 4.25
CA SER A 73 7.06 3.22 5.21
C SER A 73 6.85 4.65 4.68
N LEU A 74 6.57 4.80 3.37
CA LEU A 74 6.26 6.11 2.79
C LEU A 74 4.97 6.71 3.36
N TRP A 75 3.99 5.89 3.75
CA TRP A 75 2.68 6.37 4.20
C TRP A 75 2.73 7.15 5.51
N THR A 76 3.78 7.02 6.30
CA THR A 76 3.94 7.77 7.56
C THR A 76 4.85 8.99 7.41
N ARG A 77 5.39 9.25 6.21
CA ARG A 77 6.21 10.43 5.92
C ARG A 77 5.35 11.69 5.88
N LYS A 78 5.78 12.73 6.59
CA LYS A 78 5.03 13.99 6.74
C LYS A 78 4.98 14.84 5.48
N ASN A 79 6.07 14.88 4.71
CA ASN A 79 6.22 15.75 3.54
C ASN A 79 5.99 15.00 2.23
N ARG A 80 4.99 14.10 2.22
CA ARG A 80 4.71 13.28 1.04
C ARG A 80 3.53 13.83 0.25
N GLU A 81 3.64 13.71 -1.06
CA GLU A 81 2.53 13.82 -2.01
C GLU A 81 2.40 12.47 -2.71
N ILE A 82 1.17 12.02 -2.92
CA ILE A 82 0.91 10.77 -3.66
C ILE A 82 -0.04 11.09 -4.80
N GLU A 83 0.43 10.79 -6.00
CA GLU A 83 -0.28 10.99 -7.25
C GLU A 83 -0.26 9.72 -8.09
N PHE A 84 -1.06 9.72 -9.15
CA PHE A 84 -0.99 8.67 -10.15
C PHE A 84 -0.11 9.10 -11.31
N SER A 85 0.74 8.21 -11.81
CA SER A 85 1.37 8.40 -13.12
C SER A 85 0.35 8.29 -14.26
N ASP A 86 0.75 8.69 -15.46
CA ASP A 86 -0.05 8.50 -16.69
C ASP A 86 -0.40 7.03 -16.93
N GLU A 87 0.50 6.12 -16.53
CA GLU A 87 0.28 4.67 -16.64
C GLU A 87 -0.67 4.15 -15.54
N GLY A 88 -0.93 4.92 -14.48
CA GLY A 88 -1.77 4.51 -13.35
C GLY A 88 -1.00 3.90 -12.18
N ASP A 89 0.34 4.01 -12.16
CA ASP A 89 1.14 3.68 -10.99
C ASP A 89 1.01 4.75 -9.90
N LEU A 90 1.32 4.39 -8.66
CA LEU A 90 1.35 5.34 -7.55
C LEU A 90 2.74 5.95 -7.48
N VAL A 91 2.81 7.26 -7.55
CA VAL A 91 4.05 8.03 -7.42
C VAL A 91 4.02 8.77 -6.09
N CYS A 92 4.97 8.45 -5.22
CA CYS A 92 5.18 9.16 -3.96
C CYS A 92 6.32 10.15 -4.15
N ILE A 93 6.05 11.43 -3.92
CA ILE A 93 7.03 12.52 -3.93
C ILE A 93 7.28 12.93 -2.49
N LEU A 94 8.51 12.74 -2.01
CA LEU A 94 8.97 13.20 -0.70
C LEU A 94 9.74 14.52 -0.88
N ASN A 95 9.23 15.58 -0.27
CA ASN A 95 9.90 16.89 -0.24
C ASN A 95 10.88 16.94 0.94
N GLU A 96 12.16 16.69 0.66
CA GLU A 96 13.24 16.65 1.66
C GLU A 96 14.11 17.93 1.59
N PRO A 97 14.77 18.31 2.70
CA PRO A 97 15.77 19.37 2.66
C PRO A 97 16.91 19.00 1.70
N GLY A 98 16.96 19.66 0.54
CA GLY A 98 17.97 19.40 -0.50
C GLY A 98 17.41 18.79 -1.79
N GLY A 99 16.12 18.45 -1.86
CA GLY A 99 15.50 18.03 -3.12
C GLY A 99 14.23 17.20 -2.97
N LYS A 100 13.74 16.70 -4.10
CA LYS A 100 12.60 15.77 -4.15
C LYS A 100 13.11 14.34 -4.33
N VAL A 101 12.63 13.42 -3.50
CA VAL A 101 12.81 11.98 -3.72
C VAL A 101 11.51 11.44 -4.31
N ILE A 102 11.60 10.82 -5.48
CA ILE A 102 10.44 10.25 -6.18
C ILE A 102 10.52 8.74 -6.10
N GLN A 103 9.47 8.10 -5.58
CA GLN A 103 9.33 6.66 -5.52
C GLN A 103 8.07 6.23 -6.27
N THR A 104 8.25 5.47 -7.36
CA THR A 104 7.14 4.88 -8.11
C THR A 104 6.86 3.47 -7.60
N MET A 105 5.67 3.26 -7.09
CA MET A 105 5.13 1.96 -6.76
C MET A 105 4.42 1.41 -7.99
N ARG A 106 5.05 0.47 -8.66
CA ARG A 106 4.54 -0.10 -9.91
C ARG A 106 3.60 -1.25 -9.64
N ARG A 107 2.40 -1.19 -10.22
CA ARG A 107 1.37 -2.23 -10.06
C ARG A 107 1.74 -3.55 -10.74
N ASP A 108 2.67 -3.57 -11.68
CA ASP A 108 3.12 -4.77 -12.41
C ASP A 108 4.30 -5.49 -11.74
N LEU A 109 4.98 -4.84 -10.80
CA LEU A 109 6.06 -5.44 -10.02
C LEU A 109 5.57 -6.11 -8.73
N ILE A 110 4.28 -5.96 -8.42
CA ILE A 110 3.62 -6.61 -7.31
C ILE A 110 2.71 -7.69 -7.93
N PRO A 111 3.00 -8.98 -7.71
CA PRO A 111 2.27 -10.07 -8.35
C PRO A 111 0.80 -10.15 -7.93
#